data_AF-A0A1M7KKJ7-F1
#
_entry.id   AF-A0A1M7KKJ7-F1
#
_cell.length_a   1.000
_cell.length_b   1.000
_cell.length_c   1.000
_cell.angle_alpha   90.00
_cell.angle_beta   90.00
_cell.angle_gamma   90.00
#
_symmetry.space_group_name_H-M   'P 1'
#
loop_
_entity.id
_entity.type
_entity.pdbx_description
1 polymer ?
#
loop_
_entity_poly.entity_id
_entity_poly.type
_entity_poly.pdbx_seq_one_letter_code
_entity_poly.pdbx_strand_id
1 'polypeptide(L)'
;MARTGLSKSQVRETRDQIVAEGRYPSVDAVRHALGTGSKSTIHKHLKDLAEEDSQAGQGLRRDDTARSITALVEQLTDRLHKDTDRRLRDLCAGYEEELEEKDREIAELRRTVARLDARLDQLQADTHATDAQNQGFGDFSDLFASSRSGPRDDTPFNVILAGGRTMTIDFDSPQIHLTPRVFQG
;
A
#
# COMPACT_ATOMS: atom_id res chain seq x y z
N MET A 1 -84.84 -0.82 18.28
CA MET A 1 -83.89 -1.22 19.34
C MET A 1 -82.55 -1.50 18.70
N ALA A 2 -81.59 -0.58 18.82
CA ALA A 2 -80.26 -0.75 18.23
C ALA A 2 -79.55 -1.87 18.97
N ARG A 3 -79.24 -2.96 18.25
CA ARG A 3 -78.37 -4.04 18.75
C ARG A 3 -77.00 -3.41 19.03
N THR A 4 -76.69 -3.16 20.30
CA THR A 4 -75.36 -2.74 20.78
C THR A 4 -74.38 -3.87 20.51
N GLY A 5 -73.88 -3.93 19.28
CA GLY A 5 -72.88 -4.88 18.84
C GLY A 5 -71.51 -4.52 19.42
N LEU A 6 -70.75 -5.55 19.74
CA LEU A 6 -69.32 -5.52 20.07
C LEU A 6 -68.57 -4.43 19.26
N SER A 7 -67.87 -3.54 19.95
CA SER A 7 -67.12 -2.45 19.30
C SER A 7 -65.66 -2.84 19.02
N LYS A 8 -65.11 -2.38 17.89
CA LYS A 8 -63.71 -2.63 17.49
C LYS A 8 -62.71 -2.06 18.52
N SER A 9 -63.05 -0.97 19.21
CA SER A 9 -62.22 -0.35 20.25
C SER A 9 -62.10 -1.23 21.50
N GLN A 10 -63.19 -1.84 21.95
CA GLN A 10 -63.15 -2.78 23.09
C GLN A 10 -62.29 -4.02 22.78
N VAL A 11 -62.35 -4.52 21.54
CA VAL A 11 -61.48 -5.62 21.10
C VAL A 11 -60.02 -5.22 21.08
N ARG A 12 -59.70 -3.97 20.68
CA ARG A 12 -58.34 -3.42 20.69
C ARG A 12 -57.77 -3.32 22.12
N GLU A 13 -58.51 -2.70 23.03
CA GLU A 13 -58.07 -2.53 24.42
C GLU A 13 -57.85 -3.88 25.13
N THR A 14 -58.75 -4.83 24.92
CA THR A 14 -58.61 -6.18 25.49
C THR A 14 -57.42 -6.93 24.90
N ARG A 15 -57.19 -6.83 23.59
CA ARG A 15 -56.00 -7.39 22.94
C ARG A 15 -54.73 -6.81 23.56
N ASP A 16 -54.68 -5.49 23.71
CA ASP A 16 -53.49 -4.79 24.22
C ASP A 16 -53.23 -5.15 25.68
N GLN A 17 -54.27 -5.33 26.49
CA GLN A 17 -54.18 -5.86 27.86
C GLN A 17 -53.56 -7.28 27.88
N ILE A 18 -54.05 -8.19 27.02
CA ILE A 18 -53.54 -9.58 26.94
C ILE A 18 -52.09 -9.63 26.47
N VAL A 19 -51.72 -8.75 25.52
CA VAL A 19 -50.34 -8.61 25.03
C VAL A 19 -49.43 -8.04 26.12
N ALA A 20 -49.89 -7.04 26.89
CA ALA A 20 -49.15 -6.50 28.03
C ALA A 20 -48.93 -7.54 29.14
N GLU A 21 -49.86 -8.48 29.30
CA GLU A 21 -49.75 -9.64 30.19
C GLU A 21 -48.81 -10.74 29.63
N GLY A 22 -48.19 -10.53 28.45
CA GLY A 22 -47.27 -11.47 27.81
C GLY A 22 -47.95 -12.71 27.21
N ARG A 23 -49.28 -12.71 27.07
CA ARG A 23 -50.05 -13.81 26.50
C ARG A 23 -50.39 -13.55 25.04
N TYR A 24 -50.48 -14.62 24.24
CA TYR A 24 -50.86 -14.50 22.83
C TYR A 24 -52.36 -14.17 22.71
N PRO A 25 -52.75 -13.08 22.02
CA PRO A 25 -54.15 -12.69 21.87
C PRO A 25 -54.87 -13.61 20.87
N SER A 26 -55.29 -14.79 21.35
CA SER A 26 -56.17 -15.68 20.59
C SER A 26 -57.62 -15.21 20.63
N VAL A 27 -58.43 -15.61 19.64
CA VAL A 27 -59.86 -15.26 19.59
C VAL A 27 -60.59 -15.70 20.85
N ASP A 28 -60.23 -16.86 21.39
CA ASP A 28 -60.86 -17.41 22.59
C ASP A 28 -60.38 -16.68 23.87
N ALA A 29 -59.11 -16.25 23.93
CA ALA A 29 -58.59 -15.45 25.03
C ALA A 29 -59.26 -14.06 25.10
N VAL A 30 -59.40 -13.41 23.95
CA VAL A 30 -60.09 -12.12 23.82
C VAL A 30 -61.58 -12.27 24.14
N ARG A 31 -62.22 -13.35 23.69
CA ARG A 31 -63.62 -13.65 24.04
C ARG A 31 -63.82 -13.91 25.54
N HIS A 32 -62.88 -14.60 26.18
CA HIS A 32 -62.96 -14.87 27.62
C HIS A 32 -62.85 -13.58 28.43
N ALA A 33 -61.96 -12.66 28.03
CA ALA A 33 -61.79 -11.37 28.69
C ALA A 33 -62.95 -10.38 28.43
N LEU A 34 -63.53 -10.36 27.22
CA LEU A 34 -64.68 -9.51 26.88
C LEU A 34 -66.04 -10.07 27.34
N GLY A 35 -66.13 -11.38 27.56
CA GLY A 35 -67.35 -12.10 27.91
C GLY A 35 -68.45 -12.14 26.83
N THR A 36 -68.32 -11.34 25.75
CA THR A 36 -69.35 -11.16 24.72
C THR A 36 -68.76 -11.11 23.31
N GLY A 37 -69.61 -11.37 22.32
CA GLY A 37 -69.22 -11.37 20.90
C GLY A 37 -69.08 -12.77 20.29
N SER A 38 -69.44 -12.89 19.02
CA SER A 38 -69.25 -14.14 18.28
C SER A 38 -67.78 -14.31 17.89
N LYS A 39 -67.32 -15.57 17.85
CA LYS A 39 -65.94 -15.92 17.47
C LYS A 39 -65.56 -15.34 16.10
N SER A 40 -66.52 -15.32 15.17
CA SER A 40 -66.39 -14.72 13.82
C SER A 40 -66.18 -13.20 13.88
N THR A 41 -66.98 -12.49 14.68
CA THR A 41 -66.89 -11.02 14.81
C THR A 41 -65.57 -10.59 15.45
N ILE A 42 -65.15 -11.29 16.52
CA ILE A 42 -63.87 -11.02 17.20
C ILE A 42 -62.70 -11.30 16.24
N HIS A 43 -62.74 -12.43 15.52
CA HIS A 43 -61.70 -12.74 14.53
C HIS A 43 -61.60 -11.68 13.43
N LYS A 44 -62.73 -11.20 12.91
CA LYS A 44 -62.75 -10.10 11.93
C LYS A 44 -62.09 -8.84 12.50
N HIS A 45 -62.49 -8.39 13.69
CA HIS A 45 -61.92 -7.19 14.29
C HIS A 45 -60.43 -7.34 14.62
N LEU A 46 -59.97 -8.51 15.08
CA LEU A 46 -58.55 -8.77 15.31
C LEU A 46 -57.74 -8.72 14.02
N LYS A 47 -58.29 -9.27 12.91
CA LYS A 47 -57.66 -9.21 11.60
C LYS A 47 -57.59 -7.77 11.08
N ASP A 48 -58.70 -7.04 11.14
CA ASP A 48 -58.75 -5.64 10.70
C ASP A 48 -57.78 -4.75 11.50
N LEU A 49 -57.58 -5.04 12.79
CA LEU A 49 -56.60 -4.35 13.64
C LEU A 49 -55.16 -4.72 13.28
N ALA A 50 -54.89 -6.00 13.01
CA ALA A 50 -53.57 -6.46 12.59
C ALA A 50 -53.17 -5.85 11.22
N GLU A 51 -54.12 -5.70 10.30
CA GLU A 51 -53.89 -5.04 9.00
C GLU A 51 -53.61 -3.55 9.16
N GLU A 52 -54.36 -2.83 10.00
CA GLU A 52 -54.12 -1.41 10.35
C GLU A 52 -52.73 -1.21 10.97
N ASP A 53 -52.37 -2.02 11.97
CA ASP A 53 -51.08 -1.93 12.67
C ASP A 53 -49.90 -2.30 11.73
N SER A 54 -50.11 -3.26 10.82
CA SER A 54 -49.10 -3.65 9.84
C SER A 54 -48.83 -2.53 8.83
N GLN A 55 -49.88 -1.85 8.35
CA GLN A 55 -49.73 -0.78 7.37
C GLN A 55 -49.12 0.49 7.98
N ALA A 56 -49.53 0.88 9.20
CA ALA A 56 -49.04 2.10 9.84
C ALA A 56 -47.66 1.92 10.49
N GLY A 57 -47.41 0.79 11.14
CA GLY A 57 -46.21 0.56 11.94
C GLY A 57 -45.03 -0.05 11.18
N GLN A 58 -45.27 -0.93 10.20
CA GLN A 58 -44.15 -1.57 9.48
C GLN A 58 -43.49 -0.64 8.47
N GLY A 59 -44.23 0.25 7.82
CA GLY A 59 -43.66 1.22 6.87
C GLY A 59 -42.64 2.13 7.56
N LEU A 60 -43.05 2.75 8.67
CA LEU A 60 -42.20 3.66 9.44
C LEU A 60 -40.95 2.96 9.99
N ARG A 61 -41.10 1.78 10.57
CA ARG A 61 -39.97 1.00 11.11
C ARG A 61 -39.03 0.54 9.99
N ARG A 62 -39.55 0.16 8.83
CA ARG A 62 -38.74 -0.25 7.68
C ARG A 62 -37.94 0.94 7.13
N ASP A 63 -38.55 2.11 7.04
CA ASP A 63 -37.88 3.34 6.61
C ASP A 63 -36.81 3.81 7.61
N ASP A 64 -37.08 3.70 8.92
CA ASP A 64 -36.08 3.98 9.96
C ASP A 64 -34.90 3.01 9.87
N THR A 65 -35.17 1.71 9.68
CA THR A 65 -34.09 0.73 9.49
C THR A 65 -33.29 0.99 8.22
N ALA A 66 -33.94 1.32 7.10
CA ALA A 66 -33.27 1.65 5.85
C ALA A 66 -32.37 2.88 6.03
N ARG A 67 -32.88 3.95 6.64
CA ARG A 67 -32.09 5.15 6.97
C ARG A 67 -30.89 4.83 7.86
N SER A 68 -31.06 3.98 8.88
CA SER A 68 -29.97 3.59 9.76
C SER A 68 -28.87 2.80 9.03
N ILE A 69 -29.26 1.91 8.10
CA ILE A 69 -28.32 1.14 7.31
C ILE A 69 -27.57 2.05 6.35
N THR A 70 -28.26 2.97 5.67
CA THR A 70 -27.62 3.94 4.78
C THR A 70 -26.60 4.79 5.52
N ALA A 71 -26.94 5.30 6.71
CA ALA A 71 -26.01 6.07 7.52
C ALA A 71 -24.77 5.26 7.96
N LEU A 72 -24.94 3.97 8.31
CA LEU A 72 -23.82 3.10 8.65
C LEU A 72 -22.92 2.81 7.44
N VAL A 73 -23.51 2.63 6.26
CA VAL A 73 -22.76 2.43 5.02
C VAL A 73 -21.99 3.70 4.66
N GLU A 74 -22.59 4.88 4.78
CA GLU A 74 -21.91 6.17 4.56
C GLU A 74 -20.73 6.37 5.52
N GLN A 75 -20.92 6.08 6.81
CA GLN A 75 -19.84 6.15 7.79
C GLN A 75 -18.71 5.16 7.47
N LEU A 76 -19.04 3.97 6.99
CA LEU A 76 -18.05 2.98 6.59
C LEU A 76 -17.29 3.43 5.33
N THR A 77 -17.98 3.99 4.34
CA THR A 77 -17.34 4.51 3.13
C THR A 77 -16.42 5.68 3.45
N ASP A 78 -16.82 6.59 4.34
CA ASP A 78 -16.00 7.70 4.80
C ASP A 78 -14.74 7.21 5.51
N ARG A 79 -14.89 6.20 6.37
CA ARG A 79 -13.76 5.62 7.08
C ARG A 79 -12.80 4.92 6.12
N LEU A 80 -13.33 4.15 5.16
CA LEU A 80 -12.53 3.49 4.15
C LEU A 80 -11.74 4.51 3.31
N HIS A 81 -12.39 5.59 2.87
CA HIS A 81 -11.73 6.67 2.12
C HIS A 81 -10.61 7.31 2.92
N LYS A 82 -10.85 7.63 4.19
CA LYS A 82 -9.83 8.19 5.08
C LYS A 82 -8.64 7.24 5.27
N ASP A 83 -8.91 5.95 5.42
CA ASP A 83 -7.87 4.93 5.57
C ASP A 83 -7.07 4.75 4.27
N THR A 84 -7.72 4.78 3.10
CA THR A 84 -7.02 4.74 1.81
C THR A 84 -6.19 6.00 1.56
N ASP A 85 -6.72 7.18 1.86
CA ASP A 85 -6.00 8.45 1.72
C ASP A 85 -4.81 8.51 2.67
N ARG A 86 -4.94 7.94 3.87
CA ARG A 86 -3.83 7.81 4.80
C ARG A 86 -2.75 6.88 4.25
N ARG A 87 -3.12 5.68 3.79
CA ARG A 87 -2.17 4.74 3.17
C ARG A 87 -1.48 5.32 1.94
N LEU A 88 -2.22 6.05 1.10
CA LEU A 88 -1.65 6.73 -0.06
C LEU A 88 -0.65 7.80 0.36
N ARG A 89 -0.97 8.63 1.36
CA ARG A 89 -0.03 9.61 1.89
C ARG A 89 1.22 8.97 2.49
N ASP A 90 1.06 7.92 3.29
CA ASP A 90 2.19 7.20 3.89
C ASP A 90 3.09 6.59 2.80
N LEU A 91 2.48 6.04 1.73
CA LEU A 91 3.21 5.46 0.61
C LEU A 91 3.91 6.53 -0.23
N CYS A 92 3.25 7.66 -0.53
CA CYS A 92 3.87 8.78 -1.23
C CYS A 92 5.04 9.36 -0.44
N ALA A 93 4.89 9.53 0.88
CA ALA A 93 5.97 10.00 1.74
C ALA A 93 7.17 9.03 1.73
N GLY A 94 6.93 7.72 1.81
CA GLY A 94 8.00 6.72 1.68
C GLY A 94 8.70 6.77 0.32
N TYR A 95 7.94 6.91 -0.77
CA TYR A 95 8.54 7.07 -2.11
C TYR A 95 9.33 8.36 -2.27
N GLU A 96 8.86 9.47 -1.70
CA GLU A 96 9.59 10.75 -1.70
C GLU A 96 10.92 10.61 -0.94
N GLU A 97 10.92 9.96 0.23
CA GLU A 97 12.14 9.68 0.99
C GLU A 97 13.12 8.79 0.21
N GLU A 98 12.65 7.70 -0.40
CA GLU A 98 13.47 6.84 -1.24
C GLU A 98 14.06 7.59 -2.44
N LEU A 99 13.28 8.48 -3.06
CA LEU A 99 13.74 9.27 -4.20
C LEU A 99 14.81 10.29 -3.77
N GLU A 100 14.63 10.94 -2.63
CA GLU A 100 15.65 11.82 -2.05
C GLU A 100 16.94 11.07 -1.71
N GLU A 101 16.85 9.86 -1.14
CA GLU A 101 18.02 9.03 -0.88
C GLU A 101 18.77 8.67 -2.16
N LYS A 102 18.02 8.28 -3.22
CA LYS A 102 18.61 7.98 -4.53
C LYS A 102 19.24 9.21 -5.17
N ASP A 103 18.62 10.38 -5.07
CA ASP A 103 19.18 11.62 -5.57
C ASP A 103 20.45 12.02 -4.83
N ARG A 104 20.52 11.79 -3.51
CA ARG A 104 21.74 11.98 -2.72
C ARG A 104 22.84 11.02 -3.17
N GLU A 105 22.53 9.74 -3.35
CA GLU A 105 23.47 8.72 -3.85
C GLU A 105 24.01 9.10 -5.24
N ILE A 106 23.15 9.52 -6.15
CA ILE A 106 23.55 9.99 -7.49
C ILE A 106 24.43 11.23 -7.39
N ALA A 107 24.10 12.19 -6.50
CA ALA A 107 24.91 13.38 -6.30
C ALA A 107 26.30 13.05 -5.74
N GLU A 108 26.40 12.09 -4.83
CA GLU A 108 27.67 11.59 -4.30
C GLU A 108 28.49 10.89 -5.38
N LEU A 109 27.89 9.99 -6.16
CA LEU A 109 28.55 9.33 -7.28
C LEU A 109 29.02 10.32 -8.35
N ARG A 110 28.24 11.36 -8.65
CA ARG A 110 28.67 12.43 -9.57
C ARG A 110 29.87 13.20 -9.02
N ARG A 111 29.92 13.46 -7.71
CA ARG A 111 31.08 14.10 -7.07
C ARG A 111 32.31 13.20 -7.10
N THR A 112 32.16 11.89 -6.89
CA THR A 112 33.31 10.97 -6.95
C THR A 112 33.85 10.85 -8.37
N VAL A 113 32.97 10.75 -9.38
CA VAL A 113 33.36 10.76 -10.80
C VAL A 113 34.11 12.05 -11.13
N ALA A 114 33.54 13.22 -10.81
CA ALA A 114 34.22 14.49 -11.07
C ALA A 114 35.59 14.62 -10.37
N ARG A 115 35.73 14.05 -9.17
CA ARG A 115 37.01 14.01 -8.44
C ARG A 115 38.02 13.08 -9.11
N LEU A 116 37.58 11.93 -9.61
CA LEU A 116 38.44 10.98 -10.31
C LEU A 116 38.89 11.54 -11.65
N ASP A 117 37.99 12.17 -12.40
CA ASP A 117 38.30 12.85 -13.67
C ASP A 117 39.35 13.94 -13.45
N ALA A 118 39.16 14.81 -12.45
CA ALA A 118 40.15 15.84 -12.11
C ALA A 118 41.52 15.25 -11.73
N ARG A 119 41.56 14.07 -11.09
CA ARG A 119 42.81 13.38 -10.76
C ARG A 119 43.47 12.77 -11.99
N LEU A 120 42.69 12.25 -12.93
CA LEU A 120 43.21 11.75 -14.21
C LEU A 120 43.82 12.90 -15.02
N ASP A 121 43.14 14.04 -15.10
CA ASP A 121 43.65 15.23 -15.79
C ASP A 121 44.98 15.71 -15.17
N GLN A 122 45.08 15.72 -13.84
CA GLN A 122 46.33 16.06 -13.14
C GLN A 122 47.45 15.08 -13.46
N LEU A 123 47.19 13.76 -13.41
CA LEU A 123 48.19 12.75 -13.74
C LEU A 123 48.63 12.83 -15.20
N GLN A 124 47.71 13.08 -16.12
CA GLN A 124 48.03 13.29 -17.54
C GLN A 124 48.92 14.53 -17.72
N ALA A 125 48.60 15.65 -17.06
CA ALA A 125 49.43 16.84 -17.09
C ALA A 125 50.84 16.59 -16.50
N ASP A 126 50.94 15.87 -15.39
CA ASP A 126 52.22 15.49 -14.78
C ASP A 126 53.05 14.61 -15.72
N THR A 127 52.44 13.59 -16.35
CA THR A 127 53.14 12.73 -17.33
C THR A 127 53.67 13.53 -18.52
N HIS A 128 52.84 14.40 -19.11
CA HIS A 128 53.27 15.28 -20.21
C HIS A 128 54.39 16.25 -19.78
N ALA A 129 54.33 16.76 -18.55
CA ALA A 129 55.40 17.60 -18.01
C ALA A 129 56.71 16.82 -17.81
N THR A 130 56.65 15.58 -17.31
CA THR A 130 57.83 14.71 -17.19
C THR A 130 58.41 14.31 -18.54
N ASP A 131 57.57 14.03 -19.54
CA ASP A 131 58.01 13.70 -20.89
C ASP A 131 58.73 14.90 -21.54
N ALA A 132 58.19 16.11 -21.37
CA ALA A 132 58.83 17.34 -21.85
C ALA A 132 60.18 17.61 -21.17
N GLN A 133 60.30 17.33 -19.87
CA GLN A 133 61.58 17.42 -19.15
C GLN A 133 62.59 16.37 -19.64
N ASN A 134 62.14 15.15 -19.92
CA ASN A 134 62.99 14.07 -20.41
C ASN A 134 63.47 14.34 -21.86
N GLN A 135 62.64 14.96 -22.71
CA GLN A 135 63.03 15.43 -24.04
C GLN A 135 64.07 16.58 -24.01
N GLY A 136 64.09 17.38 -22.94
CA GLY A 136 65.10 18.43 -22.74
C GLY A 136 66.51 17.89 -22.45
N PHE A 137 66.61 16.67 -21.90
CA PHE A 137 67.88 15.99 -21.65
C PHE A 137 68.21 15.01 -22.78
N GLY A 138 68.16 15.43 -24.05
CA GLY A 138 68.57 14.63 -25.21
C GLY A 138 67.80 13.31 -25.39
N ASP A 139 67.11 13.12 -26.51
CA ASP A 139 66.43 11.87 -26.76
C ASP A 139 67.44 10.71 -26.97
N PHE A 140 67.74 9.96 -25.89
CA PHE A 140 68.61 8.79 -25.92
C PHE A 140 67.86 7.52 -26.36
N SER A 141 66.55 7.59 -26.64
CA SER A 141 65.77 6.42 -27.05
C SER A 141 66.21 5.89 -28.43
N ASP A 142 66.57 6.80 -29.34
CA ASP A 142 67.11 6.49 -30.67
C ASP A 142 68.53 5.90 -30.64
N LEU A 143 69.32 6.17 -29.60
CA LEU A 143 70.68 5.63 -29.48
C LEU A 143 70.69 4.12 -29.19
N PHE A 144 69.56 3.56 -28.73
CA PHE A 144 69.38 2.12 -28.58
C PHE A 144 68.63 1.48 -29.76
N ALA A 145 68.14 2.27 -30.72
CA ALA A 145 67.49 1.76 -31.93
C ALA A 145 68.50 1.29 -32.99
N SER A 146 69.74 1.78 -32.97
CA SER A 146 70.77 1.40 -33.96
C SER A 146 71.73 0.31 -33.46
N SER A 147 71.21 -0.85 -33.08
CA SER A 147 71.85 -2.15 -33.34
C SER A 147 71.02 -3.31 -32.78
N ARG A 148 70.36 -4.03 -33.71
CA ARG A 148 69.89 -5.43 -33.57
C ARG A 148 68.60 -5.76 -32.80
N SER A 149 67.85 -4.82 -32.23
CA SER A 149 66.49 -5.12 -31.73
C SER A 149 65.44 -4.33 -32.52
N GLY A 150 64.47 -5.02 -33.11
CA GLY A 150 63.34 -4.42 -33.84
C GLY A 150 62.45 -3.53 -32.94
N PRO A 151 61.38 -2.92 -33.50
CA PRO A 151 60.56 -1.92 -32.81
C PRO A 151 60.13 -2.42 -31.44
N ARG A 152 60.27 -1.56 -30.41
CA ARG A 152 59.78 -1.86 -29.06
C ARG A 152 58.26 -1.87 -29.12
N ASP A 153 57.68 -3.05 -29.36
CA ASP A 153 56.27 -3.29 -29.14
C ASP A 153 56.03 -3.21 -27.63
N ASP A 154 55.29 -2.19 -27.19
CA ASP A 154 54.75 -2.02 -25.83
C ASP A 154 53.65 -3.05 -25.55
N THR A 155 53.97 -4.31 -25.82
CA THR A 155 53.16 -5.44 -25.41
C THR A 155 53.44 -5.72 -23.93
N PRO A 156 52.43 -6.10 -23.15
CA PRO A 156 52.58 -6.37 -21.72
C PRO A 156 53.65 -7.42 -21.41
N PHE A 157 53.93 -8.32 -22.36
CA PHE A 157 54.99 -9.32 -22.24
C PHE A 157 56.41 -8.74 -22.34
N ASN A 158 56.64 -7.71 -23.18
CA ASN A 158 57.95 -7.05 -23.29
C ASN A 158 58.25 -6.14 -22.09
N VAL A 159 57.22 -5.51 -21.51
CA VAL A 159 57.35 -4.69 -20.29
C VAL A 159 57.83 -5.55 -19.10
N ILE A 160 57.34 -6.78 -18.98
CA ILE A 160 57.76 -7.74 -17.94
C ILE A 160 59.21 -8.21 -18.13
N LEU A 161 59.66 -8.35 -19.38
CA LEU A 161 61.02 -8.79 -19.71
C LEU A 161 62.07 -7.67 -19.59
N ALA A 162 61.69 -6.41 -19.86
CA ALA A 162 62.58 -5.25 -19.76
C ALA A 162 62.64 -4.68 -18.33
N GLY A 163 61.64 -4.93 -17.49
CA GLY A 163 61.39 -4.24 -16.23
C GLY A 163 61.89 -4.94 -14.96
N GLY A 164 63.15 -5.35 -14.89
CA GLY A 164 63.83 -5.67 -13.62
C GLY A 164 64.10 -4.43 -12.73
N ARG A 165 63.44 -3.30 -12.99
CA ARG A 165 63.65 -2.03 -12.28
C ARG A 165 62.30 -1.45 -11.85
N THR A 166 61.91 -1.85 -10.64
CA THR A 166 61.12 -1.05 -9.69
C THR A 166 59.84 -0.40 -10.24
N MET A 167 58.78 -1.19 -10.37
CA MET A 167 57.43 -0.71 -10.08
C MET A 167 56.63 -1.87 -9.48
N THR A 168 56.35 -1.81 -8.19
CA THR A 168 55.36 -2.66 -7.53
C THR A 168 53.99 -2.32 -8.11
N ILE A 169 53.52 -3.17 -9.03
CA ILE A 169 52.11 -3.18 -9.44
C ILE A 169 51.38 -4.00 -8.37
N ASP A 170 50.77 -3.31 -7.40
CA ASP A 170 49.82 -3.95 -6.48
C ASP A 170 48.55 -4.30 -7.27
N PHE A 171 48.34 -5.60 -7.50
CA PHE A 171 47.04 -6.12 -7.93
C PHE A 171 46.13 -6.24 -6.71
N ASP A 172 45.64 -5.12 -6.19
CA ASP A 172 44.54 -5.13 -5.23
C ASP A 172 43.22 -5.27 -6.01
N SER A 173 42.99 -6.47 -6.54
CA SER A 173 41.66 -6.87 -7.02
C SER A 173 40.81 -7.28 -5.82
N PRO A 174 39.62 -6.70 -5.58
CA PRO A 174 38.70 -7.27 -4.61
C PRO A 174 38.29 -8.65 -5.12
N GLN A 175 38.61 -9.69 -4.33
CA GLN A 175 38.15 -11.05 -4.58
C GLN A 175 36.62 -11.03 -4.64
N ILE A 176 36.06 -11.16 -5.85
CA ILE A 176 34.62 -11.38 -6.02
C ILE A 176 34.35 -12.80 -5.50
N HIS A 177 33.98 -12.90 -4.23
CA HIS A 177 33.45 -14.12 -3.64
C HIS A 177 32.05 -14.35 -4.20
N LEU A 178 31.95 -15.11 -5.29
CA LEU A 178 30.69 -15.68 -5.75
C LEU A 178 30.28 -16.79 -4.76
N THR A 179 29.48 -16.45 -3.76
CA THR A 179 28.76 -17.45 -2.96
C THR A 179 27.67 -18.08 -3.82
N PRO A 180 27.68 -19.40 -4.06
CA PRO A 180 26.60 -20.04 -4.81
C PRO A 180 25.31 -20.01 -3.98
N ARG A 181 24.27 -19.33 -4.49
CA ARG A 181 22.91 -19.45 -3.99
C ARG A 181 22.43 -20.89 -4.24
N VAL A 182 22.35 -21.69 -3.18
CA VAL A 182 21.66 -22.98 -3.20
C VAL A 182 20.16 -22.68 -3.33
N PHE A 183 19.59 -23.04 -4.47
CA PHE A 183 18.15 -23.00 -4.71
C PHE A 183 17.52 -24.20 -4.00
N GLN A 184 16.82 -23.97 -2.89
CA GLN A 184 15.98 -24.99 -2.25
C GLN A 184 14.65 -25.02 -3.00
N GLY A 185 14.40 -26.14 -3.70
CA GLY A 185 13.06 -26.63 -3.99
C GLY A 185 12.61 -27.59 -2.90
#